data_AF-A0A6S7I6N2-F1
#
_entry.id   AF-A0A6S7I6N2-F1
#
_cell.length_a   1.000
_cell.length_b   1.000
_cell.length_c   1.000
_cell.angle_alpha   90.00
_cell.angle_beta   90.00
_cell.angle_gamma   90.00
#
_symmetry.space_group_name_H-M   'P 1'
#
loop_
_entity.id
_entity.type
_entity.pdbx_description
1 polymer ?
#
loop_
_entity_poly.entity_id
_entity_poly.type
_entity_poly.pdbx_seq_one_letter_code
_entity_poly.pdbx_strand_id
1 'polypeptide(L)'
;MRQPKASTIILSLLALGSYLFKIVLNALAGLGHDPFSHSVANVSDTFVLDITPAGWAFSIWGLIYTWNLAYVVYAITTECRDVPPVLNGLFYLLYIVCDIANVAWLYAFTSESIVSSCVILIGNQVALYALLYVVYVKYSTYQKELEQQHKADAICMAVLVENGIMLNAAWATIASLLNIAMVLTYHLNAPMPTACALALAALLVIALLWFILQNFTFQPYLNYTYSDWPVILWALAASLAKNWDPKSISARFTMALLVIVIILVIARIALQVNKNKKVKYFDQPLLNEKFIHLSM
;
A
#
# COMPACT_ATOMS: atom_id res chain seq x y z
N MET A 1 16.82 -15.23 25.29
CA MET A 1 17.05 -13.80 24.99
C MET A 1 18.00 -13.66 23.83
N ARG A 2 17.44 -13.54 22.63
CA ARG A 2 18.15 -13.14 21.43
C ARG A 2 18.79 -11.77 21.64
N GLN A 3 20.11 -11.66 21.42
CA GLN A 3 20.77 -10.36 21.49
C GLN A 3 20.57 -9.59 20.18
N PRO A 4 20.07 -8.34 20.23
CA PRO A 4 19.91 -7.54 19.04
C PRO A 4 21.28 -7.20 18.44
N LYS A 5 21.39 -7.29 17.11
CA LYS A 5 22.60 -6.85 16.41
C LYS A 5 22.64 -5.33 16.46
N ALA A 6 23.77 -4.76 16.88
CA ALA A 6 23.95 -3.30 16.96
C ALA A 6 23.55 -2.58 15.67
N SER A 7 23.86 -3.17 14.50
CA SER A 7 23.46 -2.63 13.20
C SER A 7 21.95 -2.56 12.98
N THR A 8 21.17 -3.50 13.52
CA THR A 8 19.71 -3.52 13.38
C THR A 8 19.06 -2.46 14.27
N ILE A 9 19.60 -2.23 15.47
CA ILE A 9 19.17 -1.13 16.34
C ILE A 9 19.43 0.22 15.68
N ILE A 10 20.62 0.42 15.09
CA ILE A 10 20.92 1.67 14.40
C ILE A 10 19.94 1.89 13.24
N LEU A 11 19.68 0.87 12.43
CA LEU A 11 18.72 0.95 11.33
C LEU A 11 17.29 1.22 11.81
N SER A 12 16.87 0.66 12.93
CA SER A 12 15.51 0.87 13.47
C SER A 12 15.32 2.31 13.97
N LEU A 13 16.35 2.88 14.60
CA LEU A 13 16.36 4.30 14.99
C LEU A 13 16.39 5.22 13.76
N LEU A 14 17.15 4.87 12.72
CA LEU A 14 17.15 5.61 11.46
C LEU A 14 15.79 5.55 10.76
N ALA A 15 15.10 4.41 10.79
CA ALA A 15 13.75 4.27 10.25
C ALA A 15 12.73 5.12 11.01
N LEU A 16 12.85 5.23 12.34
CA LEU A 16 12.02 6.17 13.10
C LEU A 16 12.34 7.62 12.73
N GLY A 17 13.63 7.95 12.61
CA GLY A 17 14.07 9.28 12.17
C GLY A 17 13.56 9.66 10.78
N SER A 18 13.62 8.74 9.81
CA SER A 18 13.10 8.95 8.45
C SER A 18 11.59 9.16 8.46
N TYR A 19 10.85 8.40 9.29
CA TYR A 19 9.42 8.57 9.43
C TYR A 19 9.07 9.97 9.97
N LEU A 20 9.72 10.38 11.06
CA LEU A 20 9.46 11.70 11.68
C LEU A 20 9.77 12.83 10.69
N PHE A 21 10.89 12.73 9.98
CA PHE A 21 11.25 13.69 8.94
C PHE A 21 10.23 13.73 7.81
N LYS A 22 9.80 12.57 7.31
CA LYS A 22 8.74 12.44 6.28
C LYS A 22 7.45 13.11 6.73
N ILE A 23 7.00 12.90 7.96
CA ILE A 23 5.74 13.49 8.46
C ILE A 23 5.80 15.00 8.54
N VAL A 24 6.91 15.56 9.02
CA VAL A 24 7.11 17.01 9.04
C VAL A 24 7.02 17.57 7.62
N LEU A 25 7.71 16.95 6.65
CA LEU A 25 7.67 17.39 5.27
C LEU A 25 6.30 17.23 4.61
N ASN A 26 5.57 16.14 4.87
CA ASN A 26 4.20 15.97 4.39
C ASN A 26 3.26 17.03 4.98
N ALA A 27 3.42 17.41 6.25
CA ALA A 27 2.65 18.48 6.86
C ALA A 27 2.94 19.84 6.22
N LEU A 28 4.23 20.17 6.01
CA LEU A 28 4.64 21.40 5.31
C LEU A 28 4.11 21.44 3.87
N ALA A 29 4.24 20.34 3.12
CA ALA A 29 3.71 20.22 1.76
C ALA A 29 2.18 20.29 1.70
N GLY A 30 1.49 19.75 2.71
CA GLY A 30 0.03 19.86 2.83
C GLY A 30 -0.43 21.30 3.07
N LEU A 31 0.33 22.07 3.84
CA LEU A 31 0.06 23.48 4.12
C LEU A 31 0.55 24.43 3.01
N GLY A 32 1.41 23.97 2.10
CA GLY A 32 2.04 24.80 1.08
C GLY A 32 3.10 25.75 1.65
N HIS A 33 3.82 25.32 2.69
CA HIS A 33 4.92 26.07 3.28
C HIS A 33 6.26 25.67 2.67
N ASP A 34 7.27 26.54 2.80
CA ASP A 34 8.65 26.24 2.44
C ASP A 34 9.10 24.90 3.04
N PRO A 35 9.85 24.07 2.29
CA PRO A 35 10.50 24.35 1.00
C PRO A 35 9.64 24.00 -0.24
N PHE A 36 8.33 23.82 -0.10
CA PHE A 36 7.45 23.42 -1.20
C PHE A 36 6.83 24.63 -1.89
N SER A 37 6.90 24.68 -3.22
CA SER A 37 6.39 25.81 -4.03
C SER A 37 4.87 25.96 -3.99
N HIS A 38 4.14 24.86 -3.88
CA HIS A 38 2.69 24.82 -3.82
C HIS A 38 2.24 23.76 -2.81
N SER A 39 1.02 23.90 -2.28
CA SER A 39 0.44 22.80 -1.52
C SER A 39 0.08 21.63 -2.44
N VAL A 40 0.09 20.40 -1.89
CA VAL A 40 -0.37 19.20 -2.61
C VAL A 40 -1.82 19.37 -3.11
N ALA A 41 -2.68 20.05 -2.33
CA ALA A 41 -4.05 20.33 -2.71
C ALA A 41 -4.13 21.28 -3.91
N ASN A 42 -3.34 22.36 -3.92
CA ASN A 42 -3.32 23.31 -5.04
C ASN A 42 -2.93 22.64 -6.35
N VAL A 43 -1.86 21.82 -6.34
CA VAL A 43 -1.45 21.10 -7.56
C VAL A 43 -2.56 20.12 -8.00
N SER A 44 -3.18 19.40 -7.07
CA SER A 44 -4.29 18.50 -7.41
C SER A 44 -5.52 19.23 -7.99
N ASP A 45 -5.76 20.49 -7.60
CA ASP A 45 -6.83 21.32 -8.13
C ASP A 45 -6.46 22.01 -9.46
N THR A 46 -5.18 22.09 -9.80
CA THR A 46 -4.70 22.49 -11.13
C THR A 46 -4.83 21.34 -12.13
N PHE A 47 -4.46 20.11 -11.75
CA PHE A 47 -4.43 18.94 -12.62
C PHE A 47 -5.65 18.02 -12.41
N VAL A 48 -6.86 18.58 -12.51
CA VAL A 48 -8.12 17.84 -12.28
C VAL A 48 -8.38 16.83 -13.38
N LEU A 49 -8.90 15.65 -13.03
CA LEU A 49 -9.34 14.60 -13.95
C LEU A 49 -10.80 14.26 -13.65
N ASP A 50 -11.53 13.70 -14.62
CA ASP A 50 -12.89 13.16 -14.43
C ASP A 50 -12.98 12.07 -13.34
N ILE A 51 -11.84 11.53 -12.92
CA ILE A 51 -11.72 10.50 -11.90
C ILE A 51 -11.04 10.98 -10.61
N THR A 52 -10.65 12.25 -10.52
CA THR A 52 -10.01 12.80 -9.31
C THR A 52 -10.94 12.69 -8.11
N PRO A 53 -10.54 12.02 -7.01
CA PRO A 53 -11.38 11.89 -5.82
C PRO A 53 -11.80 13.22 -5.20
N ALA A 54 -12.92 13.22 -4.47
CA ALA A 54 -13.30 14.33 -3.60
C ALA A 54 -12.20 14.65 -2.57
N GLY A 55 -12.10 15.91 -2.15
CA GLY A 55 -11.02 16.37 -1.24
C GLY A 55 -10.95 15.59 0.08
N TRP A 56 -12.09 15.15 0.63
CA TRP A 56 -12.14 14.33 1.85
C TRP A 56 -11.45 12.97 1.69
N ALA A 57 -11.30 12.46 0.47
CA ALA A 57 -10.65 11.17 0.21
C ALA A 57 -9.19 11.16 0.63
N PHE A 58 -8.53 12.33 0.55
CA PHE A 58 -7.13 12.49 0.90
C PHE A 58 -6.88 12.45 2.43
N SER A 59 -7.93 12.37 3.26
CA SER A 59 -7.79 12.06 4.69
C SER A 59 -7.18 10.67 4.93
N ILE A 60 -7.19 9.80 3.92
CA ILE A 60 -6.50 8.51 3.94
C ILE A 60 -5.01 8.61 4.25
N TRP A 61 -4.37 9.74 3.92
CA TRP A 61 -2.97 9.99 4.31
C TRP A 61 -2.79 10.01 5.82
N GLY A 62 -3.73 10.58 6.58
CA GLY A 62 -3.71 10.54 8.04
C GLY A 62 -3.77 9.11 8.58
N LEU A 63 -4.60 8.27 7.96
CA LEU A 63 -4.69 6.84 8.29
C LEU A 63 -3.39 6.11 7.95
N ILE A 64 -2.84 6.31 6.75
CA ILE A 64 -1.55 5.76 6.31
C ILE A 64 -0.47 6.12 7.31
N TYR A 65 -0.30 7.40 7.64
CA TYR A 65 0.75 7.87 8.52
C TYR A 65 0.61 7.33 9.94
N THR A 66 -0.61 7.26 10.47
CA THR A 66 -0.88 6.69 11.80
C THR A 66 -0.49 5.21 11.84
N TRP A 67 -0.86 4.45 10.80
CA TRP A 67 -0.52 3.03 10.71
C TRP A 67 0.98 2.80 10.52
N ASN A 68 1.65 3.65 9.74
CA ASN A 68 3.10 3.66 9.58
C ASN A 68 3.82 3.82 10.92
N LEU A 69 3.41 4.80 11.73
CA LEU A 69 3.99 4.98 13.07
C LEU A 69 3.77 3.74 13.92
N ALA A 70 2.55 3.22 13.94
CA ALA A 70 2.20 2.05 14.75
C ALA A 70 3.09 0.84 14.42
N TYR A 71 3.26 0.51 13.13
CA TYR A 71 4.08 -0.64 12.76
C TYR A 71 5.59 -0.40 12.88
N VAL A 72 6.09 0.84 12.73
CA VAL A 72 7.51 1.16 12.95
C VAL A 72 7.86 1.09 14.43
N VAL A 73 7.00 1.66 15.29
CA VAL A 73 7.17 1.55 16.75
C VAL A 73 7.11 0.08 17.17
N TYR A 74 6.13 -0.67 16.66
CA TYR A 74 6.07 -2.11 16.90
C TYR A 74 7.36 -2.82 16.46
N ALA A 75 7.88 -2.55 15.24
CA ALA A 75 9.12 -3.13 14.76
C ALA A 75 10.29 -2.89 15.73
N ILE A 76 10.45 -1.66 16.21
CA ILE A 76 11.49 -1.30 17.19
C ILE A 76 11.32 -2.10 18.50
N THR A 77 10.09 -2.26 19.00
CA THR A 77 9.86 -3.08 20.20
C THR A 77 10.25 -4.54 20.01
N THR A 78 10.14 -5.09 18.79
CA THR A 78 10.55 -6.46 18.51
C THR A 78 12.05 -6.67 18.59
N GLU A 79 12.87 -5.61 18.40
CA GLU A 79 14.32 -5.69 18.60
C GLU A 79 14.73 -5.85 20.07
N CYS A 80 13.88 -5.39 21.00
CA CYS A 80 14.12 -5.47 22.43
C CYS A 80 13.45 -6.69 23.10
N ARG A 81 12.76 -7.54 22.32
CA ARG A 81 12.00 -8.69 22.81
C ARG A 81 12.56 -9.98 22.23
N ASP A 82 12.36 -11.08 22.96
CA ASP A 82 12.74 -12.42 22.49
C ASP A 82 11.67 -12.96 21.53
N VAL A 83 11.61 -12.37 20.33
CA VAL A 83 10.66 -12.74 19.26
C VAL A 83 11.40 -13.04 17.94
N PRO A 84 10.80 -13.85 17.04
CA PRO A 84 11.41 -14.19 15.76
C PRO A 84 11.80 -12.97 14.89
N PRO A 85 12.96 -13.00 14.19
CA PRO A 85 13.49 -11.91 13.36
C PRO A 85 12.73 -11.58 12.06
N VAL A 86 11.41 -11.41 12.10
CA VAL A 86 10.66 -11.07 10.88
C VAL A 86 11.09 -9.72 10.32
N LEU A 87 11.14 -8.69 11.18
CA LEU A 87 11.44 -7.30 10.84
C LEU A 87 12.94 -7.02 11.02
N ASN A 88 13.76 -7.51 10.09
CA ASN A 88 15.22 -7.42 10.18
C ASN A 88 15.78 -6.14 9.51
N GLY A 89 17.12 -6.02 9.47
CA GLY A 89 17.79 -4.87 8.83
C GLY A 89 17.34 -4.54 7.40
N LEU A 90 16.98 -5.54 6.58
CA LEU A 90 16.48 -5.32 5.22
C LEU A 90 15.10 -4.64 5.23
N PHE A 91 14.24 -4.99 6.19
CA PHE A 91 12.96 -4.31 6.39
C PHE A 91 13.17 -2.81 6.66
N TYR A 92 14.02 -2.46 7.63
CA TYR A 92 14.29 -1.06 7.95
C TYR A 92 14.91 -0.29 6.78
N LEU A 93 15.84 -0.91 6.04
CA LEU A 93 16.45 -0.29 4.86
C LEU A 93 15.41 0.02 3.78
N LEU A 94 14.58 -0.96 3.41
CA LEU A 94 13.51 -0.76 2.42
C LEU A 94 12.47 0.24 2.89
N TYR A 95 12.14 0.25 4.18
CA TYR A 95 11.25 1.24 4.78
C TYR A 95 11.81 2.67 4.63
N ILE A 96 13.09 2.88 4.93
CA ILE A 96 13.77 4.18 4.73
C ILE A 96 13.75 4.58 3.24
N VAL A 97 13.96 3.64 2.32
CA VAL A 97 13.86 3.90 0.88
C VAL A 97 12.45 4.35 0.49
N CYS A 98 11.40 3.73 1.04
CA CYS A 98 10.02 4.17 0.83
C CYS A 98 9.78 5.59 1.37
N ASP A 99 10.31 5.91 2.54
CA ASP A 99 10.20 7.26 3.12
C ASP A 99 10.88 8.31 2.24
N ILE A 100 12.09 8.02 1.75
CA ILE A 100 12.83 8.91 0.84
C ILE A 100 12.07 9.08 -0.48
N ALA A 101 11.55 8.00 -1.05
CA ALA A 101 10.78 8.06 -2.29
C ALA A 101 9.48 8.86 -2.12
N ASN A 102 8.80 8.75 -0.98
CA ASN A 102 7.63 9.57 -0.66
C ASN A 102 7.98 11.07 -0.57
N VAL A 103 9.07 11.42 0.11
CA VAL A 103 9.54 12.81 0.20
C VAL A 103 9.95 13.34 -1.18
N ALA A 104 10.68 12.55 -1.96
CA ALA A 104 11.08 12.92 -3.33
C ALA A 104 9.85 13.16 -4.22
N TRP A 105 8.80 12.35 -4.06
CA TRP A 105 7.54 12.55 -4.76
C TRP A 105 6.89 13.88 -4.38
N LEU A 106 6.89 14.27 -3.10
CA LEU A 106 6.34 15.57 -2.66
C LEU A 106 7.01 16.71 -3.41
N TYR A 107 8.35 16.77 -3.40
CA TYR A 107 9.08 17.84 -4.08
C TYR A 107 8.75 17.92 -5.58
N ALA A 108 8.72 16.77 -6.26
CA ALA A 108 8.39 16.72 -7.69
C ALA A 108 6.94 17.13 -7.95
N PHE A 109 6.00 16.70 -7.11
CA PHE A 109 4.58 16.98 -7.29
C PHE A 109 4.26 18.45 -6.98
N THR A 110 4.75 19.00 -5.87
CA THR A 110 4.49 20.40 -5.47
C THR A 110 5.15 21.41 -6.40
N SER A 111 6.22 21.02 -7.10
CA SER A 111 6.85 21.82 -8.17
C SER A 111 6.18 21.65 -9.54
N GLU A 112 5.02 21.00 -9.59
CA GLU A 112 4.24 20.74 -10.81
C GLU A 112 4.99 19.93 -11.88
N SER A 113 6.09 19.27 -11.51
CA SER A 113 6.81 18.35 -12.38
C SER A 113 6.09 17.00 -12.44
N ILE A 114 4.94 16.97 -13.12
CA ILE A 114 4.01 15.83 -13.12
C ILE A 114 4.65 14.55 -13.70
N VAL A 115 5.51 14.68 -14.70
CA VAL A 115 6.24 13.52 -15.26
C VAL A 115 7.21 12.94 -14.22
N SER A 116 7.99 13.79 -13.56
CA SER A 116 8.91 13.34 -12.51
C SER A 116 8.16 12.77 -11.30
N SER A 117 7.06 13.41 -10.88
CA SER A 117 6.23 12.90 -9.78
C SER A 117 5.64 11.54 -10.13
N CYS A 118 5.19 11.33 -11.37
CA CYS A 118 4.68 10.05 -11.83
C CYS A 118 5.74 8.94 -11.74
N VAL A 119 6.96 9.18 -12.25
CA VAL A 119 8.04 8.18 -12.22
C VAL A 119 8.46 7.85 -10.79
N ILE A 120 8.62 8.87 -9.94
CA ILE A 120 9.02 8.68 -8.54
C ILE A 120 7.92 7.94 -7.77
N LEU A 121 6.64 8.25 -8.01
CA LEU A 121 5.53 7.60 -7.35
C LEU A 121 5.41 6.11 -7.72
N ILE A 122 5.62 5.77 -9.00
CA ILE A 122 5.71 4.37 -9.45
C ILE A 122 6.90 3.67 -8.77
N GLY A 123 8.05 4.33 -8.68
CA GLY A 123 9.20 3.80 -7.93
C GLY A 123 8.89 3.55 -6.45
N ASN A 124 8.20 4.49 -5.80
CA ASN A 124 7.74 4.34 -4.42
C ASN A 124 6.74 3.17 -4.27
N GLN A 125 5.80 3.03 -5.20
CA GLN A 125 4.87 1.91 -5.25
C GLN A 125 5.62 0.57 -5.35
N VAL A 126 6.62 0.46 -6.22
CA VAL A 126 7.47 -0.74 -6.36
C VAL A 126 8.22 -1.02 -5.05
N ALA A 127 8.80 0.00 -4.41
CA ALA A 127 9.50 -0.15 -3.14
C ALA A 127 8.56 -0.66 -2.02
N LEU A 128 7.32 -0.17 -1.96
CA LEU A 128 6.31 -0.64 -1.00
C LEU A 128 5.94 -2.11 -1.23
N TYR A 129 5.79 -2.55 -2.49
CA TYR A 129 5.54 -3.97 -2.79
C TYR A 129 6.76 -4.85 -2.50
N ALA A 130 7.99 -4.36 -2.71
CA ALA A 130 9.20 -5.06 -2.32
C ALA A 130 9.30 -5.22 -0.79
N LEU A 131 8.95 -4.16 -0.03
CA LEU A 131 8.87 -4.21 1.42
C LEU A 131 7.84 -5.25 1.90
N LEU A 132 6.63 -5.24 1.32
CA LEU A 132 5.60 -6.25 1.59
C LEU A 132 6.09 -7.67 1.31
N TYR A 133 6.72 -7.89 0.16
CA TYR A 133 7.25 -9.18 -0.22
C TYR A 133 8.24 -9.71 0.82
N VAL A 134 9.19 -8.87 1.26
CA VAL A 134 10.15 -9.24 2.30
C VAL A 134 9.45 -9.62 3.61
N VAL A 135 8.44 -8.83 4.01
CA VAL A 135 7.66 -9.12 5.22
C VAL A 135 6.93 -10.45 5.10
N TYR A 136 6.21 -10.71 4.00
CA TYR A 136 5.47 -11.96 3.82
C TYR A 136 6.38 -13.20 3.80
N VAL A 137 7.50 -13.15 3.07
CA VAL A 137 8.45 -14.27 3.01
C VAL A 137 9.03 -14.53 4.39
N LYS A 138 9.46 -13.50 5.12
CA LYS A 138 10.01 -13.66 6.47
C LYS A 138 8.96 -14.13 7.46
N TYR A 139 7.75 -13.59 7.42
CA TYR A 139 6.65 -14.01 8.28
C TYR A 139 6.32 -15.50 8.06
N SER A 140 6.20 -15.94 6.80
CA SER A 140 5.93 -17.35 6.49
C SER A 140 6.99 -18.32 7.01
N THR A 141 8.25 -17.87 7.08
CA THR A 141 9.36 -18.67 7.62
C THR A 141 9.19 -18.91 9.12
N TYR A 142 8.69 -17.91 9.85
CA TYR A 142 8.51 -17.95 11.32
C TYR A 142 7.06 -18.17 11.76
N GLN A 143 6.14 -18.41 10.81
CA GLN A 143 4.70 -18.39 11.08
C GLN A 143 4.30 -19.37 12.19
N LYS A 144 4.79 -20.61 12.14
CA LYS A 144 4.46 -21.63 13.16
C LYS A 144 4.92 -21.21 14.55
N GLU A 145 6.13 -20.69 14.67
CA GLU A 145 6.69 -20.23 15.95
C GLU A 145 5.90 -19.04 16.49
N LEU A 146 5.58 -18.06 15.63
CA LEU A 146 4.78 -16.90 15.99
C LEU A 146 3.36 -17.30 16.43
N GLU A 147 2.68 -18.17 15.67
CA GLU A 147 1.30 -18.57 15.98
C GLU A 147 1.19 -19.49 17.21
N GLN A 148 2.24 -20.25 17.54
CA GLN A 148 2.22 -21.16 18.70
C GLN A 148 2.74 -20.49 19.97
N GLN A 149 3.83 -19.73 19.88
CA GLN A 149 4.57 -19.21 21.04
C GLN A 149 4.37 -17.71 21.26
N HIS A 150 4.06 -16.96 20.19
CA HIS A 150 3.97 -15.49 20.21
C HIS A 150 2.68 -14.98 19.54
N LYS A 151 1.52 -15.52 19.94
CA LYS A 151 0.22 -15.24 19.30
C LYS A 151 -0.10 -13.76 19.14
N ALA A 152 0.24 -12.94 20.14
CA ALA A 152 0.04 -11.50 20.06
C ALA A 152 0.89 -10.86 18.94
N ASP A 153 2.14 -11.28 18.78
CA ASP A 153 3.02 -10.81 17.72
C ASP A 153 2.58 -11.29 16.33
N ALA A 154 2.01 -12.51 16.23
CA ALA A 154 1.39 -12.97 14.98
C ALA A 154 0.22 -12.06 14.56
N ILE A 155 -0.65 -11.66 15.51
CA ILE A 155 -1.76 -10.74 15.26
C ILE A 155 -1.21 -9.34 14.90
N CYS A 156 -0.22 -8.83 15.62
CA CYS A 156 0.39 -7.54 15.32
C CYS A 156 1.07 -7.52 13.93
N MET A 157 1.76 -8.60 13.54
CA MET A 157 2.33 -8.73 12.20
C MET A 157 1.24 -8.64 11.12
N ALA A 158 0.18 -9.44 11.25
CA ALA A 158 -0.90 -9.45 10.28
C ALA A 158 -1.67 -8.12 10.23
N VAL A 159 -2.14 -7.62 11.38
CA VAL A 159 -3.02 -6.45 11.45
C VAL A 159 -2.23 -5.15 11.32
N LEU A 160 -1.12 -4.99 12.03
CA LEU A 160 -0.37 -3.74 12.01
C LEU A 160 0.58 -3.66 10.82
N VAL A 161 1.44 -4.65 10.63
CA VAL A 161 2.53 -4.56 9.66
C VAL A 161 2.04 -4.81 8.24
N GLU A 162 1.51 -6.01 7.96
CA GLU A 162 1.13 -6.42 6.60
C GLU A 162 0.01 -5.54 6.04
N ASN A 163 -1.07 -5.35 6.81
CA ASN A 163 -2.16 -4.48 6.38
C ASN A 163 -1.78 -2.99 6.36
N GLY A 164 -0.89 -2.53 7.24
CA GLY A 164 -0.42 -1.14 7.23
C GLY A 164 0.35 -0.80 5.96
N ILE A 165 1.29 -1.67 5.56
CA ILE A 165 2.07 -1.47 4.33
C ILE A 165 1.17 -1.70 3.09
N MET A 166 0.27 -2.68 3.12
CA MET A 166 -0.67 -2.93 2.00
C MET A 166 -1.62 -1.75 1.77
N LEU A 167 -2.10 -1.11 2.83
CA LEU A 167 -2.95 0.07 2.73
C LEU A 167 -2.23 1.19 1.97
N ASN A 168 -0.96 1.43 2.33
CA ASN A 168 -0.12 2.40 1.65
C ASN A 168 0.16 2.01 0.19
N ALA A 169 0.51 0.75 -0.08
CA ALA A 169 0.79 0.25 -1.43
C ALA A 169 -0.44 0.35 -2.36
N ALA A 170 -1.64 0.03 -1.84
CA ALA A 170 -2.89 0.14 -2.58
C ALA A 170 -3.21 1.61 -2.92
N TRP A 171 -3.04 2.53 -1.96
CA TRP A 171 -3.25 3.96 -2.23
C TRP A 171 -2.21 4.51 -3.22
N ALA A 172 -0.94 4.14 -3.07
CA ALA A 172 0.12 4.49 -4.01
C ALA A 172 -0.20 3.99 -5.43
N THR A 173 -0.78 2.80 -5.57
CA THR A 173 -1.23 2.28 -6.88
C THR A 173 -2.27 3.17 -7.53
N ILE A 174 -3.27 3.61 -6.76
CA ILE A 174 -4.32 4.51 -7.24
C ILE A 174 -3.73 5.87 -7.62
N ALA A 175 -2.87 6.42 -6.77
CA ALA A 175 -2.20 7.69 -7.01
C ALA A 175 -1.26 7.64 -8.23
N SER A 176 -0.57 6.52 -8.47
CA SER A 176 0.22 6.28 -9.69
C SER A 176 -0.66 6.31 -10.95
N LEU A 177 -1.81 5.65 -10.93
CA LEU A 177 -2.75 5.66 -12.07
C LEU A 177 -3.32 7.06 -12.33
N LEU A 178 -3.62 7.83 -11.28
CA LEU A 178 -3.99 9.23 -11.41
C LEU A 178 -2.85 10.07 -12.01
N ASN A 179 -1.60 9.87 -11.57
CA ASN A 179 -0.44 10.56 -12.13
C ASN A 179 -0.22 10.23 -13.61
N ILE A 180 -0.37 8.96 -14.00
CA ILE A 180 -0.32 8.55 -15.41
C ILE A 180 -1.41 9.28 -16.20
N ALA A 181 -2.65 9.30 -15.71
CA ALA A 181 -3.74 10.03 -16.37
C ALA A 181 -3.49 11.55 -16.45
N MET A 182 -2.86 12.16 -15.44
CA MET A 182 -2.43 13.56 -15.48
C MET A 182 -1.38 13.79 -16.57
N VAL A 183 -0.35 12.94 -16.67
CA VAL A 183 0.66 13.03 -17.74
C VAL A 183 0.02 12.89 -19.12
N LEU A 184 -0.84 11.89 -19.31
CA LEU A 184 -1.54 11.67 -20.58
C LEU A 184 -2.36 12.88 -20.99
N THR A 185 -3.12 13.44 -20.06
CA THR A 185 -4.04 14.56 -20.34
C THR A 185 -3.29 15.88 -20.53
N TYR A 186 -2.42 16.24 -19.60
CA TYR A 186 -1.84 17.58 -19.52
C TYR A 186 -0.48 17.73 -20.21
N HIS A 187 0.26 16.65 -20.43
CA HIS A 187 1.56 16.69 -21.11
C HIS A 187 1.50 16.09 -22.52
N LEU A 188 0.74 15.01 -22.70
CA LEU A 188 0.61 14.35 -24.01
C LEU A 188 -0.65 14.77 -24.79
N ASN A 189 -1.47 15.68 -24.24
CA ASN A 189 -2.70 16.20 -24.85
C ASN A 189 -3.69 15.10 -25.27
N ALA A 190 -3.69 13.96 -24.58
CA ALA A 190 -4.69 12.92 -24.79
C ALA A 190 -6.06 13.43 -24.30
N PRO A 191 -7.17 13.09 -24.99
CA PRO A 191 -8.50 13.44 -24.50
C PRO A 191 -8.72 12.91 -23.09
N MET A 192 -9.15 13.79 -22.16
CA MET A 192 -9.30 13.46 -20.75
C MET A 192 -10.16 12.21 -20.49
N PRO A 193 -11.32 12.00 -21.17
CA PRO A 193 -12.11 10.77 -20.99
C PRO A 193 -11.33 9.51 -21.37
N THR A 194 -10.48 9.58 -22.40
CA THR A 194 -9.65 8.46 -22.84
C THR A 194 -8.54 8.15 -21.84
N ALA A 195 -7.85 9.17 -21.33
CA ALA A 195 -6.83 9.01 -20.30
C ALA A 195 -7.40 8.43 -19.01
N CYS A 196 -8.56 8.93 -18.57
CA CYS A 196 -9.27 8.42 -17.40
C CYS A 196 -9.75 6.98 -17.60
N ALA A 197 -10.32 6.66 -18.78
CA ALA A 197 -10.75 5.30 -19.10
C ALA A 197 -9.56 4.32 -19.12
N LEU A 198 -8.39 4.73 -19.60
CA LEU A 198 -7.19 3.89 -19.56
C LEU A 198 -6.73 3.61 -18.13
N ALA A 199 -6.73 4.63 -17.26
CA ALA A 199 -6.39 4.46 -15.84
C ALA A 199 -7.39 3.53 -15.12
N LEU A 200 -8.69 3.67 -15.38
CA LEU A 200 -9.72 2.79 -14.82
C LEU A 200 -9.63 1.36 -15.37
N ALA A 201 -9.34 1.19 -16.67
CA ALA A 201 -9.11 -0.13 -17.27
C ALA A 201 -7.87 -0.81 -16.70
N ALA A 202 -6.79 -0.07 -16.48
CA ALA A 202 -5.61 -0.58 -15.80
C ALA A 202 -5.94 -1.00 -14.35
N LEU A 203 -6.70 -0.20 -13.61
CA LEU A 203 -7.14 -0.56 -12.26
C LEU A 203 -8.00 -1.83 -12.25
N LEU A 204 -8.90 -2.00 -13.23
CA LEU A 204 -9.70 -3.22 -13.39
C LEU A 204 -8.80 -4.45 -13.59
N VAL A 205 -7.84 -4.37 -14.51
CA VAL A 205 -6.90 -5.47 -14.79
C VAL A 205 -6.07 -5.78 -13.55
N ILE A 206 -5.54 -4.76 -12.88
CA ILE A 206 -4.79 -4.92 -11.63
C ILE A 206 -5.65 -5.60 -10.56
N ALA A 207 -6.89 -5.15 -10.36
CA ALA A 207 -7.79 -5.71 -9.35
C ALA A 207 -8.15 -7.18 -9.64
N LEU A 208 -8.42 -7.54 -10.91
CA LEU A 208 -8.72 -8.91 -11.31
C LEU A 208 -7.51 -9.83 -11.16
N LEU A 209 -6.34 -9.41 -11.65
CA LEU A 209 -5.10 -10.16 -11.50
C LEU A 209 -4.73 -10.32 -10.03
N TRP A 210 -4.84 -9.25 -9.24
CA TRP A 210 -4.58 -9.26 -7.82
C TRP A 210 -5.54 -10.19 -7.08
N PHE A 211 -6.83 -10.17 -7.40
CA PHE A 211 -7.80 -11.11 -6.84
C PHE A 211 -7.39 -12.58 -7.10
N ILE A 212 -6.96 -12.90 -8.32
CA ILE A 212 -6.52 -14.26 -8.67
C ILE A 212 -5.26 -14.62 -7.88
N LEU A 213 -4.24 -13.77 -7.91
CA LEU A 213 -2.98 -13.99 -7.22
C LEU A 213 -3.19 -14.15 -5.70
N GLN A 214 -4.00 -13.29 -5.10
CA GLN A 214 -4.23 -13.26 -3.65
C GLN A 214 -5.03 -14.47 -3.15
N ASN A 215 -5.98 -14.99 -3.93
CA ASN A 215 -6.87 -16.08 -3.49
C ASN A 215 -6.42 -17.48 -3.91
N PHE A 216 -5.56 -17.58 -4.93
CA PHE A 216 -5.13 -18.87 -5.50
C PHE A 216 -3.60 -19.08 -5.48
N THR A 217 -2.80 -18.09 -5.85
CA THR A 217 -1.34 -18.26 -6.02
C THR A 217 -0.55 -18.00 -4.74
N PHE A 218 -0.74 -16.82 -4.14
CA PHE A 218 -0.03 -16.36 -2.93
C PHE A 218 -0.87 -16.51 -1.67
N GLN A 219 -1.96 -17.27 -1.74
CA GLN A 219 -2.93 -17.39 -0.66
C GLN A 219 -2.34 -17.76 0.70
N PRO A 220 -1.37 -18.69 0.84
CA PRO A 220 -0.79 -19.01 2.15
C PRO A 220 -0.16 -17.79 2.85
N TYR A 221 0.40 -16.87 2.07
CA TYR A 221 1.08 -15.67 2.57
C TYR A 221 0.13 -14.50 2.84
N LEU A 222 -1.00 -14.42 2.12
CA LEU A 222 -1.87 -13.22 2.07
C LEU A 222 -3.23 -13.42 2.75
N ASN A 223 -3.35 -14.42 3.62
CA ASN A 223 -4.63 -14.81 4.23
C ASN A 223 -5.25 -13.73 5.12
N TYR A 224 -4.41 -12.93 5.77
CA TYR A 224 -4.84 -11.91 6.71
C TYR A 224 -4.78 -10.49 6.15
N THR A 225 -4.37 -10.34 4.89
CA THR A 225 -4.26 -9.05 4.21
C THR A 225 -5.58 -8.67 3.54
N TYR A 226 -6.17 -7.56 3.97
CA TYR A 226 -7.47 -7.07 3.47
C TYR A 226 -7.53 -5.58 3.22
N SER A 227 -6.53 -4.79 3.67
CA SER A 227 -6.59 -3.33 3.63
C SER A 227 -6.55 -2.73 2.23
N ASP A 228 -6.07 -3.49 1.23
CA ASP A 228 -6.11 -3.14 -0.19
C ASP A 228 -7.53 -2.87 -0.70
N TRP A 229 -8.47 -3.76 -0.40
CA TRP A 229 -9.82 -3.67 -0.97
C TRP A 229 -10.63 -2.46 -0.47
N PRO A 230 -10.68 -2.14 0.84
CA PRO A 230 -11.28 -0.91 1.33
C PRO A 230 -10.65 0.35 0.71
N VAL A 231 -9.35 0.34 0.42
CA VAL A 231 -8.68 1.49 -0.21
C VAL A 231 -9.16 1.71 -1.64
N ILE A 232 -9.29 0.62 -2.42
CA ILE A 232 -9.84 0.70 -3.79
C ILE A 232 -11.30 1.18 -3.75
N LEU A 233 -12.11 0.63 -2.85
CA LEU A 233 -13.51 1.05 -2.67
C LEU A 233 -13.61 2.52 -2.25
N TRP A 234 -12.78 2.96 -1.31
CA TRP A 234 -12.71 4.35 -0.84
C TRP A 234 -12.40 5.32 -1.98
N ALA A 235 -11.39 5.02 -2.79
CA ALA A 235 -11.01 5.86 -3.92
C ALA A 235 -12.09 5.95 -4.99
N LEU A 236 -12.69 4.83 -5.37
CA LEU A 236 -13.76 4.78 -6.38
C LEU A 236 -15.02 5.49 -5.89
N ALA A 237 -15.40 5.27 -4.62
CA ALA A 237 -16.53 5.95 -4.01
C ALA A 237 -16.31 7.47 -3.94
N ALA A 238 -15.11 7.90 -3.54
CA ALA A 238 -14.77 9.32 -3.50
C ALA A 238 -14.69 9.97 -4.89
N SER A 239 -14.22 9.23 -5.90
CA SER A 239 -14.21 9.66 -7.30
C SER A 239 -15.63 9.88 -7.81
N LEU A 240 -16.56 8.95 -7.55
CA LEU A 240 -17.97 9.11 -7.90
C LEU A 240 -18.63 10.25 -7.13
N ALA A 241 -18.32 10.41 -5.85
CA ALA A 241 -18.88 11.47 -5.02
C ALA A 241 -18.58 12.88 -5.57
N LYS A 242 -17.42 13.06 -6.22
CA LYS A 242 -17.04 14.34 -6.86
C LYS A 242 -17.56 14.45 -8.30
N ASN A 243 -17.49 13.37 -9.08
CA ASN A 243 -17.57 13.44 -10.55
C ASN A 243 -18.78 12.69 -11.15
N TRP A 244 -19.82 12.40 -10.38
CA TRP A 244 -20.99 11.70 -10.91
C TRP A 244 -21.75 12.55 -11.95
N ASP A 245 -21.73 12.09 -13.19
CA ASP A 245 -22.60 12.53 -14.28
C ASP A 245 -22.98 11.30 -15.13
N PRO A 246 -24.27 10.94 -15.26
CA PRO A 246 -24.71 9.79 -16.05
C PRO A 246 -24.35 9.89 -17.55
N LYS A 247 -24.04 11.09 -18.06
CA LYS A 247 -23.56 11.29 -19.43
C LYS A 247 -22.06 11.07 -19.58
N SER A 248 -21.29 11.17 -18.50
CA SER A 248 -19.84 10.96 -18.51
C SER A 248 -19.49 9.48 -18.65
N ILE A 249 -18.60 9.18 -19.60
CA ILE A 249 -18.04 7.83 -19.78
C ILE A 249 -17.23 7.44 -18.55
N SER A 250 -16.40 8.35 -18.05
CA SER A 250 -15.56 8.17 -16.86
C SER A 250 -16.41 7.82 -15.64
N ALA A 251 -17.51 8.55 -15.38
CA ALA A 251 -18.38 8.29 -14.24
C ALA A 251 -19.06 6.92 -14.30
N ARG A 252 -19.60 6.53 -15.47
CA ARG A 252 -20.22 5.20 -15.66
C ARG A 252 -19.21 4.08 -15.52
N PHE A 253 -17.98 4.26 -16.01
CA PHE A 253 -16.91 3.28 -15.85
C PHE A 253 -16.49 3.17 -14.37
N THR A 254 -16.26 4.28 -13.66
CA THR A 254 -15.97 4.26 -12.22
C THR A 254 -17.06 3.54 -11.43
N MET A 255 -18.34 3.75 -11.76
CA MET A 255 -19.46 3.03 -11.14
C MET A 255 -19.43 1.52 -11.42
N ALA A 256 -19.25 1.12 -12.69
CA ALA A 256 -19.15 -0.28 -13.06
C ALA A 256 -17.97 -0.96 -12.34
N LEU A 257 -16.82 -0.29 -12.27
CA LEU A 257 -15.64 -0.78 -11.57
C LEU A 257 -15.88 -0.90 -10.06
N LEU A 258 -16.55 0.07 -9.43
CA LEU A 258 -16.93 -0.01 -8.03
C LEU A 258 -17.78 -1.26 -7.74
N VAL A 259 -18.80 -1.52 -8.57
CA VAL A 259 -19.65 -2.72 -8.45
C VAL A 259 -18.83 -4.00 -8.59
N ILE A 260 -17.92 -4.06 -9.58
CA ILE A 260 -17.03 -5.21 -9.76
C ILE A 260 -16.16 -5.42 -8.52
N VAL A 261 -15.54 -4.37 -7.99
CA VAL A 261 -14.68 -4.48 -6.79
C VAL A 261 -15.49 -4.95 -5.58
N ILE A 262 -16.74 -4.47 -5.39
CA ILE A 262 -17.63 -4.97 -4.33
C ILE A 262 -17.87 -6.49 -4.49
N ILE A 263 -18.15 -6.95 -5.71
CA ILE A 263 -18.34 -8.38 -6.00
C ILE A 263 -17.07 -9.18 -5.68
N LEU A 264 -15.89 -8.68 -6.07
CA LEU A 264 -14.60 -9.31 -5.76
C LEU A 264 -14.39 -9.41 -4.25
N VAL A 265 -14.69 -8.37 -3.48
CA VAL A 265 -14.57 -8.40 -2.02
C VAL A 265 -15.50 -9.44 -1.39
N ILE A 266 -16.76 -9.48 -1.82
CA ILE A 266 -17.73 -10.48 -1.35
C ILE A 266 -17.24 -11.90 -1.69
N ALA A 267 -16.76 -12.10 -2.91
CA ALA A 267 -16.22 -13.37 -3.36
C ALA A 267 -15.00 -13.79 -2.52
N ARG A 268 -14.07 -12.87 -2.23
CA ARG A 268 -12.91 -13.12 -1.36
C ARG A 268 -13.35 -13.56 0.03
N ILE A 269 -14.27 -12.84 0.66
CA ILE A 269 -14.78 -13.17 1.99
C ILE A 269 -15.44 -14.55 1.97
N ALA A 270 -16.28 -14.85 0.97
CA ALA A 270 -16.92 -16.15 0.82
C ALA A 270 -15.92 -17.30 0.65
N LEU A 271 -14.89 -17.10 -0.18
CA LEU A 271 -13.79 -18.05 -0.37
C LEU A 271 -13.05 -18.30 0.94
N GLN A 272 -12.73 -17.26 1.70
CA GLN A 272 -12.02 -17.40 2.97
C GLN A 272 -12.87 -18.12 4.02
N VAL A 273 -14.15 -17.76 4.17
CA VAL A 273 -15.07 -18.42 5.12
C VAL A 273 -15.23 -19.90 4.79
N ASN A 274 -15.38 -20.26 3.51
CA ASN A 274 -15.48 -21.65 3.08
C ASN A 274 -14.20 -22.43 3.39
N LYS A 275 -13.03 -21.82 3.19
CA LYS A 275 -11.73 -22.43 3.49
C LYS A 275 -11.54 -22.66 4.98
N ASN A 276 -11.85 -21.66 5.82
CA ASN A 276 -11.75 -21.78 7.28
C ASN A 276 -12.68 -22.88 7.86
N LYS A 277 -13.78 -23.20 7.17
CA LYS A 277 -14.64 -24.34 7.52
C LYS A 277 -14.05 -25.70 7.13
N LYS A 278 -13.30 -25.77 6.03
CA LYS A 278 -12.70 -27.00 5.49
C LYS A 278 -11.34 -27.33 6.10
N VAL A 279 -10.58 -26.31 6.49
CA VAL A 279 -9.22 -26.44 7.03
C VAL A 279 -9.21 -25.73 8.38
N LYS A 280 -9.16 -26.48 9.48
CA LYS A 280 -8.73 -25.94 10.77
C LYS A 280 -7.25 -25.60 10.61
N TYR A 281 -6.95 -24.34 10.29
CA TYR A 281 -5.60 -23.85 10.01
C TYR A 281 -4.57 -24.16 11.12
N PHE A 282 -5.03 -24.51 12.32
CA PHE A 282 -4.19 -24.90 13.44
C PHE A 282 -3.60 -26.33 13.35
N ASP A 283 -4.07 -27.18 12.44
CA ASP A 283 -3.74 -28.63 12.46
C ASP A 283 -2.83 -29.11 11.30
N GLN A 284 -2.38 -28.26 10.37
CA GLN A 284 -1.51 -28.72 9.27
C GLN A 284 -0.27 -27.85 9.02
N PRO A 285 0.93 -28.46 8.93
CA PRO A 285 2.13 -27.76 8.52
C PRO A 285 2.05 -27.37 7.03
N LEU A 286 2.10 -26.06 6.73
CA LEU A 286 2.04 -25.49 5.37
C LEU A 286 3.27 -25.76 4.46
N LEU A 287 4.11 -26.74 4.79
CA LEU A 287 5.27 -27.08 3.97
C LEU A 287 5.13 -28.49 3.44
N ASN A 288 4.61 -28.62 2.22
CA ASN A 288 5.11 -29.66 1.34
C ASN A 288 6.60 -29.33 1.12
N GLU A 289 7.50 -30.19 1.62
CA GLU A 289 8.96 -30.05 1.64
C GLU A 289 9.62 -29.79 0.26
N LYS A 290 8.85 -29.76 -0.83
CA LYS A 290 9.36 -29.63 -2.20
C LYS A 290 9.92 -28.26 -2.57
N PHE A 291 9.71 -27.20 -1.78
CA PHE A 291 10.24 -25.85 -2.08
C PHE A 291 11.46 -25.44 -1.25
N ILE A 292 11.90 -26.25 -0.29
CA ILE A 292 13.08 -25.94 0.55
C ILE A 292 14.40 -26.12 -0.24
N HIS A 293 14.39 -26.85 -1.35
CA HIS A 293 15.61 -27.14 -2.12
C HIS A 293 15.99 -26.11 -3.19
N LEU A 294 15.28 -24.98 -3.32
CA LEU A 294 15.58 -23.96 -4.35
C LEU A 294 16.21 -22.67 -3.81
N SER A 295 16.56 -22.62 -2.52
CA SER A 295 17.24 -21.44 -1.94
C SER A 295 18.36 -21.79 -0.96
N MET A 296 19.04 -22.93 -1.16
CA MET A 296 20.39 -23.14 -0.62
C MET A 296 21.42 -22.76 -1.67
#